data_AF-R6R7P0-F1
#
_entry.id   AF-R6R7P0-F1
#
_cell.length_a   1.000
_cell.length_b   1.000
_cell.length_c   1.000
_cell.angle_alpha   90.00
_cell.angle_beta   90.00
_cell.angle_gamma   90.00
#
_symmetry.space_group_name_H-M   'P 1'
#
loop_
_entity.id
_entity.type
_entity.pdbx_description
1 polymer ?
#
loop_
_entity_poly.entity_id
_entity_poly.type
_entity_poly.pdbx_seq_one_letter_code
_entity_poly.pdbx_strand_id
1 'polypeptide(L)'
;MDIYIDLTILMLFFNGICACYFLKMISQKKIKIIYYFLCGMISILDILFFYHNFYLIFFLNITILGILFYFLFKKNFFINLLTFIMFRYLSNLIIMICFHRLKFYNGLFFIENKLDFFILFTYPVIFLLIYLVTLFVDKSYHLSSYKNDVILLLNGKKYKIKAYFDTGNVLLYNQIPVIFMIENASPISKDNFKIEILTKTINGNKMYFAKEVLISLDGSEEYKCSYLCLIKKDSFNGCELLLNAYLF
;
A
#
# COMPACT_ATOMS: atom_id res chain seq x y z
N MET A 1 -36.62 0.18 24.45
CA MET A 1 -35.46 0.83 23.82
C MET A 1 -35.39 0.24 22.43
N ASP A 2 -35.62 1.05 21.41
CA ASP A 2 -35.71 0.54 20.04
C ASP A 2 -34.29 0.37 19.50
N ILE A 3 -33.88 -0.87 19.28
CA ILE A 3 -32.57 -1.20 18.74
C ILE A 3 -32.74 -1.42 17.23
N TYR A 4 -32.01 -0.64 16.44
CA TYR A 4 -31.97 -0.81 14.99
C TYR A 4 -30.94 -1.88 14.63
N ILE A 5 -31.36 -3.15 14.74
CA ILE A 5 -30.51 -4.33 14.49
C ILE A 5 -29.98 -4.33 13.05
N ASP A 6 -30.84 -4.02 12.09
CA ASP A 6 -30.51 -3.88 10.67
C ASP A 6 -29.39 -2.85 10.42
N LEU A 7 -29.52 -1.66 11.01
CA LEU A 7 -28.51 -0.60 10.90
C LEU A 7 -27.22 -0.99 11.64
N THR A 8 -27.34 -1.68 12.77
CA THR A 8 -26.20 -2.19 13.55
C THR A 8 -25.43 -3.26 12.77
N ILE A 9 -26.11 -4.16 12.06
CA ILE A 9 -25.49 -5.16 11.18
C ILE A 9 -24.68 -4.47 10.07
N LEU A 10 -25.27 -3.46 9.42
CA LEU A 10 -24.56 -2.68 8.39
C LEU A 10 -23.32 -2.00 8.95
N MET A 11 -23.44 -1.34 10.11
CA MET A 11 -22.30 -0.71 10.79
C MET A 11 -21.19 -1.72 11.09
N LEU A 12 -21.51 -2.89 11.63
CA LEU A 12 -20.53 -3.93 11.94
C LEU A 12 -19.82 -4.42 10.68
N PHE A 13 -20.57 -4.63 9.59
CA PHE A 13 -20.02 -5.04 8.30
C PHE A 13 -19.02 -4.01 7.75
N PHE A 14 -19.41 -2.73 7.70
CA PHE A 14 -18.53 -1.67 7.21
C PHE A 14 -17.33 -1.43 8.12
N ASN A 15 -17.49 -1.52 9.44
CA ASN A 15 -16.36 -1.40 10.36
C ASN A 15 -15.33 -2.54 10.16
N GLY A 16 -15.80 -3.76 9.88
CA GLY A 16 -14.91 -4.86 9.50
C GLY A 16 -14.13 -4.60 8.21
N ILE A 17 -14.78 -4.05 7.18
CA ILE A 17 -14.12 -3.67 5.92
C ILE A 17 -13.08 -2.58 6.15
N CYS A 18 -13.45 -1.50 6.85
CA CYS A 18 -12.56 -0.37 7.13
C CYS A 18 -11.35 -0.79 7.97
N ALA A 19 -11.54 -1.64 8.98
CA ALA A 19 -10.44 -2.18 9.77
C ALA A 19 -9.46 -3.02 8.93
N CYS A 20 -9.98 -3.83 8.00
CA CYS A 20 -9.13 -4.59 7.07
C CYS A 20 -8.38 -3.67 6.10
N TYR A 21 -9.01 -2.57 5.67
CA TYR A 21 -8.36 -1.54 4.86
C TYR A 21 -7.26 -0.79 5.60
N PHE A 22 -7.51 -0.39 6.84
CA PHE A 22 -6.50 0.20 7.70
C PHE A 22 -5.28 -0.73 7.86
N LEU A 23 -5.51 -2.03 8.06
CA LEU A 23 -4.43 -3.01 8.11
C LEU A 23 -3.65 -3.12 6.81
N LYS A 24 -4.31 -3.07 5.64
CA LYS A 24 -3.59 -3.03 4.36
C LYS A 24 -2.60 -1.86 4.33
N MET A 25 -3.03 -0.68 4.80
CA MET A 25 -2.20 0.52 4.79
C MET A 25 -0.99 0.37 5.71
N ILE A 26 -1.18 -0.13 6.95
CA ILE A 26 -0.08 -0.31 7.91
C ILE A 26 0.87 -1.44 7.52
N SER A 27 0.32 -2.59 7.14
CA SER A 27 1.13 -3.78 6.83
C SER A 27 1.78 -3.75 5.45
N GLN A 28 1.43 -2.76 4.61
CA GLN A 28 1.83 -2.65 3.19
C GLN A 28 1.60 -3.93 2.38
N LYS A 29 0.72 -4.83 2.86
CA LYS A 29 0.47 -6.12 2.23
C LYS A 29 -0.62 -5.99 1.18
N LYS A 30 -0.42 -6.63 0.03
CA LYS A 30 -1.48 -6.77 -0.97
C LYS A 30 -2.55 -7.72 -0.44
N ILE A 31 -3.71 -7.18 -0.05
CA ILE A 31 -4.89 -7.93 0.39
C ILE A 31 -5.90 -7.96 -0.77
N LYS A 32 -6.41 -9.15 -1.10
CA LYS A 32 -7.44 -9.33 -2.16
C LYS A 32 -8.80 -8.85 -1.66
N ILE A 33 -9.65 -8.37 -2.58
CA ILE A 33 -10.97 -7.80 -2.26
C ILE A 33 -11.87 -8.75 -1.43
N ILE A 34 -11.77 -10.06 -1.68
CA ILE A 34 -12.54 -11.09 -0.96
C ILE A 34 -12.29 -11.08 0.55
N TYR A 35 -11.08 -10.76 0.99
CA TYR A 35 -10.75 -10.75 2.42
C TYR A 35 -11.38 -9.58 3.17
N TYR A 36 -11.60 -8.44 2.50
CA TYR A 36 -12.37 -7.34 3.08
C TYR A 36 -13.80 -7.75 3.34
N PHE A 37 -14.41 -8.42 2.37
CA PHE A 37 -15.78 -8.91 2.48
C PHE A 37 -15.90 -9.97 3.59
N LEU A 38 -14.93 -10.89 3.69
CA LEU A 38 -14.88 -11.88 4.78
C LEU A 38 -14.75 -11.20 6.15
N CYS A 39 -13.85 -10.22 6.30
CA CYS A 39 -13.72 -9.45 7.54
C CYS A 39 -15.03 -8.73 7.90
N GLY A 40 -15.74 -8.17 6.91
CA GLY A 40 -17.06 -7.58 7.10
C GLY A 40 -18.09 -8.61 7.57
N MET A 41 -18.18 -9.76 6.90
CA MET A 41 -19.12 -10.83 7.25
C MET A 41 -18.88 -11.40 8.65
N ILE A 42 -17.62 -11.66 9.01
CA ILE A 42 -17.27 -12.14 10.35
C ILE A 42 -17.62 -11.07 11.40
N SER A 43 -17.45 -9.79 11.08
CA SER A 43 -17.80 -8.70 12.00
C SER A 43 -19.29 -8.62 12.31
N ILE A 44 -20.17 -9.07 11.40
CA ILE A 44 -21.62 -9.14 11.66
C ILE A 44 -21.93 -10.11 12.79
N LEU A 45 -21.13 -11.16 13.00
CA LEU A 45 -21.34 -12.15 14.06
C LEU A 45 -21.33 -11.54 15.46
N ASP A 46 -20.75 -10.34 15.63
CA ASP A 46 -20.83 -9.59 16.89
C ASP A 46 -22.30 -9.25 17.28
N ILE A 47 -23.27 -9.29 16.35
CA ILE A 47 -24.69 -9.12 16.70
C ILE A 47 -25.18 -10.18 17.70
N LEU A 48 -24.53 -11.35 17.74
CA LEU A 48 -24.84 -12.43 18.68
C LEU A 48 -24.57 -12.04 20.13
N PHE A 49 -23.79 -10.99 20.40
CA PHE A 49 -23.60 -10.43 21.75
C PHE A 49 -24.91 -9.96 22.39
N PHE A 50 -25.97 -9.65 21.62
CA PHE A 50 -27.29 -9.36 22.19
C PHE A 50 -27.96 -10.60 22.81
N TYR A 51 -27.70 -11.78 22.26
CA TYR A 51 -28.48 -12.99 22.54
C TYR A 51 -27.73 -14.03 23.37
N HIS A 52 -26.41 -13.97 23.37
CA HIS A 52 -25.56 -15.01 23.96
C HIS A 52 -24.52 -14.45 24.93
N ASN A 53 -23.88 -15.36 25.67
CA ASN A 53 -22.83 -15.03 26.63
C ASN A 53 -21.65 -14.33 25.93
N PHE A 54 -21.19 -13.22 26.52
CA PHE A 54 -20.07 -12.44 26.00
C PHE A 54 -18.82 -13.28 25.73
N TYR A 55 -18.38 -14.09 26.69
CA TYR A 55 -17.15 -14.87 26.56
C TYR A 55 -17.22 -15.87 25.42
N LEU A 56 -18.40 -16.49 25.20
CA LEU A 56 -18.61 -17.47 24.13
C LEU A 56 -18.46 -16.82 22.75
N ILE A 57 -19.17 -15.71 22.52
CA ILE A 57 -19.14 -15.01 21.22
C ILE A 57 -17.75 -14.40 20.98
N PHE A 58 -17.13 -13.83 22.01
CA PHE A 58 -15.78 -13.29 21.93
C PHE A 58 -14.75 -14.37 21.54
N PHE A 59 -14.80 -15.54 22.17
CA PHE A 59 -13.93 -16.66 21.84
C PHE A 59 -14.13 -17.16 20.41
N LEU A 60 -15.40 -17.28 19.97
CA LEU A 60 -15.75 -17.71 18.62
C LEU A 60 -15.22 -16.73 17.57
N ASN A 61 -15.44 -15.43 17.76
CA ASN A 61 -15.00 -14.39 16.82
C ASN A 61 -13.47 -14.31 16.74
N ILE A 62 -12.77 -14.40 17.88
CA ILE A 62 -11.30 -14.46 17.88
C ILE A 62 -10.78 -15.68 17.15
N THR A 63 -11.42 -16.85 17.32
CA THR A 63 -10.97 -18.08 16.67
C THR A 63 -11.12 -18.00 15.15
N ILE A 64 -12.28 -17.54 14.67
CA ILE A 64 -12.55 -17.39 13.23
C ILE A 64 -11.61 -16.35 12.60
N LEU A 65 -11.48 -15.17 13.24
CA LEU A 65 -10.55 -14.14 12.77
C LEU A 65 -9.10 -14.62 12.84
N GLY A 66 -8.72 -15.36 13.89
CA GLY A 66 -7.38 -15.94 14.05
C GLY A 66 -7.01 -16.86 12.91
N ILE A 67 -7.91 -17.76 12.50
CA ILE A 67 -7.71 -18.64 11.34
C ILE A 67 -7.54 -17.81 10.06
N LEU A 68 -8.44 -16.85 9.81
CA LEU A 68 -8.35 -15.98 8.63
C LEU A 68 -7.02 -15.21 8.57
N PHE A 69 -6.62 -14.63 9.70
CA PHE A 69 -5.42 -13.83 9.82
C PHE A 69 -4.15 -14.67 9.77
N TYR A 70 -4.20 -15.91 10.24
CA TYR A 70 -3.10 -16.87 10.08
C TYR A 70 -2.80 -17.12 8.60
N PHE A 71 -3.83 -17.37 7.78
CA PHE A 71 -3.64 -17.52 6.34
C PHE A 71 -3.18 -16.23 5.66
N LEU A 72 -3.70 -15.08 6.10
CA LEU A 72 -3.35 -13.79 5.52
C LEU A 72 -1.94 -13.34 5.87
N PHE A 73 -1.50 -13.44 7.12
CA PHE A 73 -0.29 -12.79 7.63
C PHE A 73 0.79 -13.76 8.14
N LYS A 74 0.51 -15.06 8.17
CA LYS A 74 1.44 -16.11 8.60
C LYS A 74 2.05 -15.79 9.97
N LYS A 75 3.38 -15.67 10.07
CA LYS A 75 4.09 -15.42 11.34
C LYS A 75 3.64 -14.15 12.07
N ASN A 76 3.17 -13.14 11.35
CA ASN A 76 2.74 -11.86 11.94
C ASN A 76 1.22 -11.80 12.16
N PHE A 77 0.51 -12.94 12.19
CA PHE A 77 -0.95 -12.93 12.29
C PHE A 77 -1.45 -12.31 13.59
N PHE A 78 -0.79 -12.61 14.72
CA PHE A 78 -1.26 -12.17 16.04
C PHE A 78 -1.27 -10.64 16.16
N ILE A 79 -0.19 -9.97 15.75
CA ILE A 79 -0.11 -8.50 15.83
C ILE A 79 -1.15 -7.85 14.90
N ASN A 80 -1.34 -8.38 13.69
CA ASN A 80 -2.33 -7.86 12.75
C ASN A 80 -3.77 -8.11 13.24
N LEU A 81 -4.03 -9.25 13.88
CA LEU A 81 -5.32 -9.56 14.51
C LEU A 81 -5.61 -8.59 15.65
N LEU A 82 -4.62 -8.32 16.51
CA LEU A 82 -4.77 -7.36 17.60
C LEU A 82 -5.04 -5.95 17.06
N THR A 83 -4.27 -5.51 16.05
CA THR A 83 -4.49 -4.22 15.39
C THR A 83 -5.87 -4.13 14.74
N PHE A 84 -6.36 -5.21 14.12
CA PHE A 84 -7.73 -5.28 13.58
C PHE A 84 -8.78 -4.99 14.64
N ILE A 85 -8.73 -5.75 15.74
CA ILE A 85 -9.71 -5.69 16.83
C ILE A 85 -9.63 -4.30 17.49
N MET A 86 -8.43 -3.83 17.82
CA MET A 86 -8.24 -2.52 18.44
C MET A 86 -8.80 -1.39 17.57
N PHE A 87 -8.54 -1.41 16.27
CA PHE A 87 -9.09 -0.38 15.37
C PHE A 87 -10.62 -0.39 15.36
N ARG A 88 -11.26 -1.58 15.29
CA ARG A 88 -12.74 -1.68 15.27
C ARG A 88 -13.39 -1.11 16.52
N TYR A 89 -12.82 -1.39 17.70
CA TYR A 89 -13.35 -0.88 18.96
C TYR A 89 -13.03 0.61 19.15
N LEU A 90 -11.82 1.04 18.79
CA LEU A 90 -11.42 2.44 18.89
C LEU A 90 -12.25 3.34 17.97
N SER A 91 -12.52 2.91 16.74
CA SER A 91 -13.35 3.67 15.80
C SER A 91 -14.76 3.90 16.36
N ASN A 92 -15.41 2.83 16.84
CA ASN A 92 -16.73 2.91 17.46
C ASN A 92 -16.74 3.75 18.74
N LEU A 93 -15.69 3.64 19.56
CA LEU A 93 -15.56 4.44 20.78
C LEU A 93 -15.40 5.93 20.47
N ILE A 94 -14.60 6.29 19.46
CA ILE A 94 -14.50 7.68 18.99
C ILE A 94 -15.86 8.19 18.51
N ILE A 95 -16.59 7.37 17.72
CA ILE A 95 -17.92 7.76 17.24
C ILE A 95 -18.90 7.97 18.41
N MET A 96 -18.86 7.08 19.40
CA MET A 96 -19.66 7.21 20.62
C MET A 96 -19.35 8.51 21.37
N ILE A 97 -18.08 8.85 21.57
CA ILE A 97 -17.66 10.04 22.33
C ILE A 97 -17.94 11.33 21.55
N CYS A 98 -17.55 11.40 20.29
CA CYS A 98 -17.64 12.63 19.50
C CYS A 98 -19.06 12.97 19.10
N PHE A 99 -19.94 11.98 18.95
CA PHE A 99 -21.29 12.21 18.43
C PHE A 99 -22.39 11.84 19.43
N HIS A 100 -22.10 11.11 20.52
CA HIS A 100 -23.08 10.61 21.50
C HIS A 100 -24.18 9.71 20.91
N ARG A 101 -23.85 8.97 19.84
CA ARG A 101 -24.82 8.28 18.97
C ARG A 101 -24.76 6.76 18.96
N LEU A 102 -23.72 6.20 19.56
CA LEU A 102 -23.65 4.76 19.79
C LEU A 102 -23.92 4.47 21.26
N LYS A 103 -24.61 3.37 21.51
CA LYS A 103 -24.71 2.78 22.85
C LYS A 103 -23.83 1.55 22.90
N PHE A 104 -23.36 1.24 24.11
CA PHE A 104 -22.53 0.07 24.36
C PHE A 104 -23.27 -0.89 25.29
N TYR A 105 -23.44 -2.13 24.86
CA TYR A 105 -24.07 -3.18 25.65
C TYR A 105 -23.36 -4.50 25.39
N ASN A 106 -22.97 -5.18 26.47
CA ASN A 106 -22.41 -6.54 26.43
C ASN A 106 -21.27 -6.71 25.40
N GLY A 107 -20.36 -5.74 25.29
CA GLY A 107 -19.24 -5.80 24.33
C GLY A 107 -19.54 -5.25 22.94
N LEU A 108 -20.80 -4.94 22.65
CA LEU A 108 -21.26 -4.50 21.34
C LEU A 108 -21.63 -3.01 21.34
N PHE A 109 -21.15 -2.29 20.33
CA PHE A 109 -21.70 -0.97 19.99
C PHE A 109 -22.89 -1.13 19.06
N PHE A 110 -23.97 -0.39 19.29
CA PHE A 110 -25.18 -0.48 18.50
C PHE A 110 -25.90 0.87 18.36
N ILE A 111 -26.83 0.90 17.40
CA ILE A 111 -27.57 2.10 16.98
C ILE A 111 -28.94 2.13 17.64
N GLU A 112 -29.22 3.21 18.36
CA GLU A 112 -30.52 3.47 19.01
C GLU A 112 -31.38 4.48 18.24
N ASN A 113 -30.80 5.30 17.36
CA ASN A 113 -31.54 6.30 16.58
C ASN A 113 -31.22 6.18 15.08
N LYS A 114 -32.26 6.15 14.23
CA LYS A 114 -32.13 6.06 12.77
C LYS A 114 -31.25 7.15 12.17
N LEU A 115 -31.24 8.36 12.74
CA LEU A 115 -30.45 9.48 12.24
C LEU A 115 -28.94 9.29 12.43
N ASP A 116 -28.54 8.36 13.30
CA ASP A 116 -27.13 8.10 13.61
C ASP A 116 -26.44 7.29 12.54
N PHE A 117 -27.24 6.59 11.72
CA PHE A 117 -26.80 5.89 10.53
C PHE A 117 -26.00 6.78 9.57
N PHE A 118 -26.44 8.02 9.34
CA PHE A 118 -25.77 8.92 8.39
C PHE A 118 -24.34 9.23 8.81
N ILE A 119 -24.10 9.46 10.11
CA ILE A 119 -22.76 9.73 10.64
C ILE A 119 -21.89 8.48 10.57
N LEU A 120 -22.47 7.31 10.86
CA LEU A 120 -21.75 6.04 10.81
C LEU A 120 -21.33 5.65 9.40
N PHE A 121 -22.06 6.07 8.37
CA PHE A 121 -21.68 5.88 6.97
C PHE A 121 -20.71 6.93 6.44
N THR A 122 -20.43 8.01 7.17
CA THR A 122 -19.44 8.99 6.71
C THR A 122 -18.02 8.42 6.68
N TYR A 123 -17.61 7.65 7.69
CA TYR A 123 -16.23 7.16 7.74
C TYR A 123 -15.92 6.08 6.68
N PRO A 124 -16.81 5.09 6.37
CA PRO A 124 -16.57 4.17 5.26
C PRO A 124 -16.51 4.90 3.92
N VAL A 125 -17.32 5.95 3.73
CA VAL A 125 -17.27 6.81 2.53
C VAL A 125 -15.95 7.55 2.46
N ILE A 126 -15.45 8.12 3.57
CA ILE A 126 -14.13 8.77 3.61
C ILE A 126 -13.03 7.76 3.23
N PHE A 127 -13.06 6.54 3.79
CA PHE A 127 -12.10 5.50 3.44
C PHE A 127 -12.17 5.08 1.96
N LEU A 128 -13.38 5.00 1.40
CA LEU A 128 -13.59 4.74 -0.03
C LEU A 128 -13.02 5.88 -0.89
N LEU A 129 -13.27 7.13 -0.51
CA LEU A 129 -12.71 8.30 -1.19
C LEU A 129 -11.19 8.30 -1.14
N ILE A 130 -10.58 8.03 0.02
CA ILE A 130 -9.12 7.89 0.16
C ILE A 130 -8.61 6.78 -0.76
N TYR A 131 -9.29 5.63 -0.81
CA TYR A 131 -8.93 4.54 -1.71
C TYR A 131 -9.01 4.93 -3.19
N LEU A 132 -10.09 5.56 -3.61
CA LEU A 132 -10.27 6.05 -4.98
C LEU A 132 -9.22 7.09 -5.34
N VAL A 133 -8.97 8.07 -4.46
CA VAL A 133 -7.92 9.07 -4.65
C VAL A 133 -6.56 8.40 -4.77
N THR A 134 -6.26 7.40 -3.93
CA THR A 134 -5.00 6.64 -4.03
C THR A 134 -4.90 5.92 -5.37
N LEU A 135 -5.96 5.29 -5.86
CA LEU A 135 -5.99 4.69 -7.20
C LEU A 135 -5.80 5.72 -8.32
N PHE A 136 -6.44 6.89 -8.21
CA PHE A 136 -6.32 7.96 -9.19
C PHE A 136 -4.92 8.57 -9.19
N VAL A 137 -4.35 8.81 -8.01
CA VAL A 137 -2.96 9.24 -7.81
C VAL A 137 -2.04 8.18 -8.39
N ASP A 138 -2.14 6.92 -7.98
CA ASP A 138 -1.32 5.82 -8.52
C ASP A 138 -1.42 5.71 -10.05
N LYS A 139 -2.60 5.92 -10.62
CA LYS A 139 -2.82 5.91 -12.08
C LYS A 139 -2.26 7.16 -12.77
N SER A 140 -2.37 8.33 -12.16
CA SER A 140 -1.88 9.60 -12.72
C SER A 140 -0.35 9.71 -12.62
N TYR A 141 0.20 9.23 -11.50
CA TYR A 141 1.63 9.11 -11.22
C TYR A 141 2.20 7.76 -11.69
N HIS A 142 1.43 6.93 -12.41
CA HIS A 142 2.03 5.83 -13.13
C HIS A 142 3.02 6.45 -14.12
N LEU A 143 4.28 6.17 -13.84
CA LEU A 143 5.44 6.57 -14.61
C LEU A 143 5.22 6.43 -16.14
N SER A 144 4.30 5.56 -16.60
CA SER A 144 3.90 5.43 -18.02
C SER A 144 3.63 6.74 -18.77
N SER A 145 3.13 7.77 -18.09
CA SER A 145 2.86 9.09 -18.65
C SER A 145 4.14 9.89 -18.95
N TYR A 146 5.25 9.55 -18.29
CA TYR A 146 6.56 10.22 -18.38
C TYR A 146 7.62 9.34 -19.06
N LYS A 147 7.19 8.38 -19.90
CA LYS A 147 8.09 7.50 -20.66
C LYS A 147 8.64 8.24 -21.87
N ASN A 148 9.94 8.45 -21.87
CA ASN A 148 10.68 8.85 -23.05
C ASN A 148 11.44 7.65 -23.62
N ASP A 149 11.53 7.66 -24.93
CA ASP A 149 12.42 6.74 -25.64
C ASP A 149 13.87 7.22 -25.42
N VAL A 150 14.74 6.28 -25.02
CA VAL A 150 16.14 6.54 -24.70
C VAL A 150 17.00 5.51 -25.43
N ILE A 151 18.06 5.99 -26.06
CA ILE A 151 19.02 5.17 -26.79
C ILE A 151 20.21 4.91 -25.87
N LEU A 152 20.35 3.65 -25.45
CA LEU A 152 21.55 3.16 -24.75
C LEU A 152 22.56 2.67 -25.78
N LEU A 153 23.78 3.19 -25.73
CA LEU A 153 24.91 2.69 -26.51
C LEU A 153 25.86 1.91 -25.59
N LEU A 154 26.02 0.64 -25.92
CA LEU A 154 26.73 -0.36 -25.13
C LEU A 154 27.59 -1.21 -26.04
N ASN A 155 28.92 -1.17 -25.86
CA ASN A 155 29.87 -1.91 -26.69
C ASN A 155 29.62 -1.71 -28.21
N GLY A 156 29.26 -0.49 -28.64
CA GLY A 156 28.95 -0.16 -30.02
C GLY A 156 27.55 -0.57 -30.52
N LYS A 157 26.74 -1.27 -29.71
CA LYS A 157 25.36 -1.62 -30.04
C LYS A 157 24.39 -0.62 -29.44
N LYS A 158 23.40 -0.20 -30.24
CA LYS A 158 22.31 0.69 -29.82
C LYS A 158 21.10 -0.12 -29.36
N TYR A 159 20.57 0.23 -28.20
CA TYR A 159 19.37 -0.36 -27.62
C TYR A 159 18.35 0.74 -27.34
N LYS A 160 17.15 0.60 -27.90
CA LYS A 160 16.03 1.51 -27.61
C LYS A 160 15.32 1.01 -26.36
N ILE A 161 15.32 1.81 -25.30
CA ILE A 161 14.63 1.52 -24.05
C ILE A 161 13.63 2.63 -23.73
N LYS A 162 12.60 2.28 -22.97
CA LYS A 162 11.68 3.27 -22.38
C LYS A 162 12.15 3.60 -20.98
N ALA A 163 12.55 4.85 -20.76
CA ALA A 163 12.96 5.35 -19.46
C ALA A 163 12.01 6.46 -19.00
N TYR A 164 12.00 6.71 -17.69
CA TYR A 164 11.24 7.79 -17.10
C TYR A 164 12.15 8.98 -16.84
N PHE A 165 11.65 10.19 -17.08
CA PHE A 165 12.34 11.40 -16.68
C PHE A 165 12.04 11.66 -15.21
N ASP A 166 13.05 11.68 -14.36
CA ASP A 166 12.85 11.98 -12.95
C ASP A 166 13.45 13.29 -12.48
N THR A 167 12.59 14.18 -12.01
CA THR A 167 12.93 15.54 -11.62
C THR A 167 13.46 15.69 -10.20
N GLY A 168 13.46 14.63 -9.38
CA GLY A 168 13.59 14.76 -7.93
C GLY A 168 14.95 14.41 -7.31
N ASN A 169 15.86 13.78 -8.04
CA ASN A 169 17.01 13.15 -7.38
C ASN A 169 18.27 13.15 -8.28
N VAL A 170 19.40 13.54 -7.69
CA VAL A 170 20.66 13.87 -8.39
C VAL A 170 21.75 12.91 -7.94
N LEU A 171 21.54 11.60 -8.12
CA LEU A 171 22.58 10.64 -7.74
C LEU A 171 23.71 10.69 -8.77
N LEU A 172 24.84 11.24 -8.35
CA LEU A 172 26.09 11.25 -9.10
C LEU A 172 27.09 10.31 -8.43
N TYR A 173 27.82 9.56 -9.25
CA TYR A 173 29.03 8.85 -8.84
C TYR A 173 30.18 9.40 -9.70
N ASN A 174 31.23 9.93 -9.07
CA ASN A 174 32.32 10.61 -9.77
C ASN A 174 31.83 11.71 -10.74
N GLN A 175 30.84 12.50 -10.33
CA GLN A 175 30.20 13.55 -11.14
C GLN A 175 29.44 13.04 -12.39
N ILE A 176 29.31 11.73 -12.55
CA ILE A 176 28.56 11.10 -13.64
C ILE A 176 27.20 10.65 -13.11
N PRO A 177 26.09 10.91 -13.83
CA PRO A 177 24.75 10.50 -13.41
C PRO A 177 24.62 8.99 -13.32
N VAL A 178 24.02 8.53 -12.23
CA VAL A 178 23.62 7.13 -12.04
C VAL A 178 22.18 6.99 -12.53
N ILE A 179 21.87 5.91 -13.23
CA ILE A 179 20.57 5.60 -13.83
C ILE A 179 20.15 4.20 -13.43
N PHE A 180 18.86 4.01 -13.16
CA PHE A 180 18.32 2.76 -12.69
C PHE A 180 17.41 2.12 -13.74
N MET A 181 17.58 0.82 -13.97
CA MET A 181 16.79 0.04 -14.91
C MET A 181 16.26 -1.23 -14.27
N ILE A 182 14.99 -1.54 -14.54
CA ILE A 182 14.39 -2.80 -14.08
C ILE A 182 15.15 -3.96 -14.72
N GLU A 183 15.64 -4.87 -13.87
CA GLU A 183 16.46 -6.01 -14.25
C GLU A 183 15.86 -6.81 -15.41
N ASN A 184 14.56 -7.13 -15.33
CA ASN A 184 13.86 -7.92 -16.36
C ASN A 184 13.71 -7.20 -17.71
N ALA A 185 13.95 -5.89 -17.75
CA ALA A 185 13.92 -5.10 -18.98
C ALA A 185 15.33 -4.92 -19.58
N SER A 186 16.39 -5.26 -18.84
CA SER A 186 17.78 -5.06 -19.26
C SER A 186 18.16 -6.03 -20.38
N PRO A 187 18.74 -5.55 -21.48
CA PRO A 187 19.36 -6.40 -22.49
C PRO A 187 20.73 -6.96 -22.06
N ILE A 188 21.20 -6.63 -20.84
CA ILE A 188 22.52 -6.97 -20.33
C ILE A 188 22.41 -7.93 -19.15
N SER A 189 23.23 -8.99 -19.13
CA SER A 189 23.42 -9.84 -17.95
C SER A 189 23.97 -9.03 -16.77
N LYS A 190 23.47 -9.34 -15.56
CA LYS A 190 23.94 -8.79 -14.29
C LYS A 190 25.45 -8.92 -14.08
N ASP A 191 26.07 -9.96 -14.61
CA ASP A 191 27.50 -10.24 -14.42
C ASP A 191 28.42 -9.14 -15.00
N ASN A 192 27.87 -8.29 -15.87
CA ASN A 192 28.58 -7.18 -16.47
C ASN A 192 28.61 -5.90 -15.62
N PHE A 193 27.90 -5.87 -14.49
CA PHE A 193 27.83 -4.73 -13.59
C PHE A 193 28.85 -4.94 -12.47
N LYS A 194 29.96 -4.21 -12.52
CA LYS A 194 31.12 -4.41 -11.62
C LYS A 194 31.45 -3.20 -10.75
N ILE A 195 30.86 -2.06 -11.04
CA ILE A 195 31.15 -0.81 -10.34
C ILE A 195 30.25 -0.73 -9.11
N GLU A 196 30.84 -0.58 -7.95
CA GLU A 196 30.09 -0.53 -6.69
C GLU A 196 29.71 0.92 -6.35
N ILE A 197 28.40 1.18 -6.26
CA ILE A 197 27.85 2.50 -5.92
C ILE A 197 27.05 2.39 -4.62
N LEU A 198 27.53 3.07 -3.59
CA LEU A 198 26.81 3.24 -2.32
C LEU A 198 25.77 4.35 -2.48
N THR A 199 24.52 4.03 -2.16
CA THR A 199 23.40 4.96 -2.21
C THR A 199 22.71 5.03 -0.86
N LYS A 200 22.26 6.23 -0.48
CA LYS A 200 21.49 6.44 0.74
C LYS A 200 20.00 6.50 0.37
N THR A 201 19.24 5.54 0.86
CA THR A 201 17.78 5.46 0.65
C THR A 201 17.05 5.71 1.97
N ILE A 202 15.72 5.84 1.91
CA ILE A 202 14.87 5.92 3.11
C ILE A 202 15.05 4.66 4.00
N ASN A 203 15.41 3.53 3.39
CA ASN A 203 15.66 2.26 4.07
C ASN A 203 17.13 2.09 4.51
N GLY A 204 17.91 3.17 4.51
CA GLY A 204 19.33 3.16 4.85
C GLY A 204 20.26 3.03 3.64
N ASN A 205 21.52 2.71 3.91
CA ASN A 205 22.55 2.59 2.90
C ASN A 205 22.39 1.28 2.11
N LYS A 206 22.37 1.38 0.77
CA LYS A 206 22.30 0.25 -0.16
C LYS A 206 23.45 0.31 -1.15
N MET A 207 24.09 -0.83 -1.38
CA MET A 207 25.09 -1.01 -2.43
C MET A 207 24.41 -1.49 -3.71
N TYR A 208 24.72 -0.83 -4.83
CA TYR A 208 24.32 -1.25 -6.17
C TYR A 208 25.53 -1.54 -7.03
N PHE A 209 25.39 -2.51 -7.93
CA PHE A 209 26.36 -2.77 -8.97
C PHE A 209 25.95 -2.04 -10.25
N ALA A 210 26.91 -1.32 -10.81
CA ALA A 210 26.74 -0.43 -11.94
C ALA A 210 27.64 -0.80 -13.11
N LYS A 211 27.27 -0.30 -14.29
CA LYS A 211 28.06 -0.36 -15.52
C LYS A 211 28.02 1.00 -16.21
N GLU A 212 29.15 1.45 -16.71
CA GLU A 212 29.22 2.68 -17.51
C GLU A 212 28.53 2.47 -18.88
N VAL A 213 27.68 3.43 -19.25
CA VAL A 213 26.88 3.42 -20.47
C VAL A 213 26.86 4.81 -21.10
N LEU A 214 26.67 4.87 -22.42
CA LEU A 214 26.38 6.11 -23.14
C LEU A 214 24.88 6.18 -23.42
N ILE A 215 24.30 7.36 -23.20
CA ILE A 215 22.86 7.57 -23.28
C ILE A 215 22.57 8.77 -24.15
N SER A 216 21.61 8.62 -25.06
CA SER A 216 20.99 9.73 -25.77
C SER A 216 19.47 9.68 -25.60
N LEU A 217 18.84 10.85 -25.49
CA LEU A 217 17.39 10.98 -25.61
C LEU A 217 16.98 10.82 -27.07
N ASP A 218 15.83 10.20 -27.35
CA ASP A 218 15.33 10.09 -28.73
C ASP A 218 15.18 11.49 -29.35
N GLY A 219 15.82 11.71 -30.50
CA GLY A 219 15.93 13.02 -31.15
C GLY A 219 17.19 13.85 -30.80
N SER A 220 18.05 13.40 -29.88
CA SER A 220 19.34 14.02 -29.59
C SER A 220 20.50 13.30 -30.31
N GLU A 221 21.40 14.06 -30.93
CA GLU A 221 22.64 13.53 -31.49
C GLU A 221 23.75 13.36 -30.44
N GLU A 222 23.60 14.01 -29.29
CA GLU A 222 24.57 13.95 -28.19
C GLU A 222 24.38 12.69 -27.33
N TYR A 223 25.48 11.98 -27.11
CA TYR A 223 25.56 10.90 -26.13
C TYR A 223 26.27 11.39 -24.87
N LYS A 224 25.66 11.11 -23.70
CA LYS A 224 26.24 11.48 -22.41
C LYS A 224 26.53 10.22 -21.59
N CYS A 225 27.63 10.25 -20.83
CA CYS A 225 28.03 9.12 -19.99
C CYS A 225 27.12 9.03 -18.76
N SER A 226 26.81 7.80 -18.35
CA SER A 226 26.04 7.51 -17.15
C SER A 226 26.40 6.14 -16.57
N TYR A 227 26.16 5.93 -15.28
CA TYR A 227 26.27 4.63 -14.64
C TYR A 227 24.91 3.95 -14.55
N LEU A 228 24.71 2.85 -15.25
CA LEU A 228 23.48 2.06 -15.20
C LEU A 228 23.52 1.08 -14.03
N CYS A 229 22.47 1.03 -13.21
CA CYS A 229 22.25 0.10 -12.11
C CYS A 229 20.99 -0.74 -12.37
N LEU A 230 21.05 -2.05 -12.10
CA LEU A 230 19.89 -2.94 -12.24
C LEU A 230 19.13 -3.10 -10.92
N ILE A 231 17.81 -3.04 -10.99
CA ILE A 231 16.93 -3.02 -9.82
C ILE A 231 15.72 -3.96 -10.01
N LYS A 232 15.17 -4.49 -8.90
CA LYS A 232 13.98 -5.35 -8.93
C LYS A 232 12.71 -4.51 -8.97
N LYS A 233 11.69 -4.92 -9.73
CA LYS A 233 10.43 -4.15 -9.83
C LYS A 233 9.76 -3.88 -8.46
N ASP A 234 9.82 -4.85 -7.56
CA ASP A 234 9.19 -4.77 -6.24
C ASP A 234 10.07 -4.15 -5.15
N SER A 235 11.32 -3.73 -5.46
CA SER A 235 12.14 -3.00 -4.48
C SER A 235 11.69 -1.55 -4.27
N PHE A 236 10.64 -1.10 -4.95
CA PHE A 236 10.23 0.30 -5.03
C PHE A 236 8.86 0.55 -4.42
N ASN A 237 8.86 1.28 -3.29
CA ASN A 237 7.68 2.03 -2.81
C ASN A 237 7.58 3.40 -3.52
N GLY A 238 7.90 3.48 -4.82
CA GLY A 238 7.77 4.70 -5.64
C GLY A 238 8.93 5.70 -5.57
N CYS A 239 9.67 5.82 -4.46
CA CYS A 239 10.62 6.94 -4.30
C CYS A 239 12.04 6.74 -4.88
N GLU A 240 12.53 5.51 -5.05
CA GLU A 240 13.92 5.27 -5.49
C GLU A 240 14.04 5.06 -7.02
N LEU A 241 12.92 4.92 -7.75
CA LEU A 241 12.89 5.01 -9.22
C LEU A 241 12.93 6.47 -9.66
N LEU A 242 12.76 7.39 -8.70
CA LEU A 242 12.81 8.83 -8.93
C LEU A 242 14.26 9.38 -9.10
N LEU A 243 15.16 8.48 -9.48
CA LEU A 243 16.62 8.56 -9.58
C LEU A 243 17.31 9.70 -10.35
N ASN A 244 16.74 10.05 -11.50
CA ASN A 244 17.54 10.33 -12.71
C ASN A 244 16.95 11.43 -13.61
N ALA A 245 17.36 12.69 -13.43
CA ALA A 245 17.54 13.66 -14.52
C ALA A 245 18.24 14.94 -14.04
N TYR A 246 19.36 15.29 -14.67
CA TYR A 246 19.69 16.65 -15.14
C TYR A 246 20.71 16.51 -16.25
N LEU A 247 20.31 16.88 -17.47
CA LEU A 247 21.21 17.14 -18.60
C LEU A 247 20.53 18.15 -19.54
N PHE A 248 20.23 19.35 -19.03
CA PHE A 248 20.53 20.65 -19.65
C PHE A 248 20.59 21.69 -18.53
#